data_AF-A0A2E2TI91-F1
#
_entry.id   AF-A0A2E2TI91-F1
#
_cell.length_a   1.000
_cell.length_b   1.000
_cell.length_c   1.000
_cell.angle_alpha   90.00
_cell.angle_beta   90.00
_cell.angle_gamma   90.00
#
_symmetry.space_group_name_H-M   'P 1'
#
loop_
_entity.id
_entity.type
_entity.pdbx_description
1 polymer ?
#
loop_
_entity_poly.entity_id
_entity_poly.type
_entity_poly.pdbx_seq_one_letter_code
_entity_poly.pdbx_strand_id
1 'polypeptide(L)'
;MSVRQEENRKKLFDDIIALAEKKLPKEQAALLEEFTRHYYASVALDDLAFRHISDLFGAIVSHWEIIYQREPGQTHLRIYNPELEKDGWQSTHTIIEIAHDDMPFLVDSIQNELNRRGITTHIIFHAGGVKVKRDAEHKIVQVFPMGSNKKDCLSEAPIFIEIDR
;
A
#
# COMPACT_ATOMS: atom_id res chain seq x y z
N MET A 1 -11.49 -6.58 21.85
CA MET A 1 -11.68 -5.56 20.79
C MET A 1 -13.07 -5.74 20.21
N SER A 2 -13.80 -4.66 20.00
CA SER A 2 -15.27 -4.67 19.84
C SER A 2 -15.69 -5.15 18.44
N VAL A 3 -16.68 -6.04 18.35
CA VAL A 3 -17.32 -6.53 17.10
C VAL A 3 -17.62 -5.38 16.12
N ARG A 4 -17.98 -4.21 16.66
CA ARG A 4 -18.26 -2.99 15.90
C ARG A 4 -17.05 -2.45 15.12
N GLN A 5 -15.83 -2.60 15.63
CA GLN A 5 -14.61 -2.18 14.91
C GLN A 5 -14.31 -3.11 13.74
N GLU A 6 -14.55 -4.42 13.90
CA GLU A 6 -14.38 -5.40 12.82
C GLU A 6 -15.40 -5.15 11.69
N GLU A 7 -16.66 -4.88 12.03
CA GLU A 7 -17.70 -4.50 11.06
C GLU A 7 -17.36 -3.23 10.29
N ASN A 8 -16.89 -2.18 11.00
CA ASN A 8 -16.50 -0.92 10.37
C ASN A 8 -15.31 -1.09 9.43
N ARG A 9 -14.29 -1.85 9.82
CA ARG A 9 -13.14 -2.17 8.95
C ARG A 9 -13.59 -2.93 7.71
N LYS A 10 -14.44 -3.94 7.89
CA LYS A 10 -14.97 -4.73 6.78
C LYS A 10 -15.70 -3.83 5.80
N LYS A 11 -16.60 -2.97 6.29
CA LYS A 11 -17.34 -2.02 5.46
C LYS A 11 -16.40 -1.09 4.68
N LEU A 12 -15.37 -0.54 5.33
CA LEU A 12 -14.38 0.31 4.68
C LEU A 12 -13.68 -0.43 3.52
N PHE A 13 -13.26 -1.67 3.74
CA PHE A 13 -12.61 -2.46 2.69
C PHE A 13 -13.57 -2.79 1.55
N ASP A 14 -14.81 -3.14 1.86
CA ASP A 14 -15.85 -3.38 0.85
C ASP A 14 -16.08 -2.12 -0.01
N ASP A 15 -16.07 -0.92 0.60
CA ASP A 15 -16.19 0.35 -0.11
C ASP A 15 -14.98 0.63 -1.03
N ILE A 16 -13.75 0.32 -0.60
CA ILE A 16 -12.53 0.43 -1.43
C ILE A 16 -12.60 -0.55 -2.62
N ILE A 17 -12.98 -1.80 -2.37
CA ILE A 17 -13.07 -2.85 -3.39
C ILE A 17 -14.15 -2.49 -4.43
N ALA A 18 -15.30 -1.97 -3.99
CA ALA A 18 -16.34 -1.51 -4.89
C ALA A 18 -15.90 -0.35 -5.79
N LEU A 19 -14.96 0.50 -5.34
CA LEU A 19 -14.34 1.52 -6.19
C LEU A 19 -13.36 0.90 -7.19
N ALA A 20 -12.57 -0.10 -6.77
CA ALA A 20 -11.64 -0.82 -7.64
C ALA A 20 -12.38 -1.50 -8.79
N GLU A 21 -13.45 -2.25 -8.51
CA GLU A 21 -14.25 -2.94 -9.53
C GLU A 21 -14.89 -2.01 -10.55
N LYS A 22 -15.21 -0.76 -10.16
CA LYS A 22 -15.80 0.24 -11.05
C LYS A 22 -14.77 0.93 -11.94
N LYS A 23 -13.53 1.08 -11.45
CA LYS A 23 -12.50 1.91 -12.10
C LYS A 23 -11.43 1.09 -12.83
N LEU A 24 -11.26 -0.18 -12.49
CA LEU A 24 -10.19 -1.02 -13.00
C LEU A 24 -10.73 -2.22 -13.80
N PRO A 25 -9.94 -2.76 -14.74
CA PRO A 25 -10.24 -4.05 -15.35
C PRO A 25 -10.39 -5.15 -14.30
N LYS A 26 -11.30 -6.10 -14.53
CA LYS A 26 -11.65 -7.17 -13.57
C LYS A 26 -10.44 -7.92 -12.99
N GLU A 27 -9.44 -8.21 -13.82
CA GLU A 27 -8.22 -8.91 -13.38
C GLU A 27 -7.38 -8.05 -12.43
N GLN A 28 -7.22 -6.77 -12.73
CA GLN A 28 -6.49 -5.83 -11.87
C GLN A 28 -7.25 -5.53 -10.58
N ALA A 29 -8.58 -5.42 -10.65
CA ALA A 29 -9.43 -5.23 -9.47
C ALA A 29 -9.27 -6.40 -8.48
N ALA A 30 -9.21 -7.65 -8.96
CA ALA A 30 -8.99 -8.82 -8.11
C ALA A 30 -7.61 -8.83 -7.45
N LEU A 31 -6.56 -8.42 -8.17
CA LEU A 31 -5.22 -8.29 -7.58
C LEU A 31 -5.17 -7.17 -6.53
N LEU A 32 -5.79 -6.03 -6.83
CA LEU A 32 -5.83 -4.89 -5.92
C LEU A 32 -6.68 -5.19 -4.68
N GLU A 33 -7.74 -5.99 -4.77
CA GLU A 33 -8.52 -6.44 -3.63
C GLU A 33 -7.62 -7.17 -2.61
N GLU A 34 -6.92 -8.22 -3.05
CA GLU A 34 -6.01 -8.95 -2.16
C GLU A 34 -4.92 -8.03 -1.63
N PHE A 35 -4.33 -7.19 -2.49
CA PHE A 35 -3.34 -6.20 -2.08
C PHE A 35 -3.87 -5.24 -1.01
N THR A 36 -5.11 -4.76 -1.13
CA THR A 36 -5.79 -3.87 -0.16
C THR A 36 -5.84 -4.49 1.22
N ARG A 37 -6.15 -5.79 1.28
CA ARG A 37 -6.23 -6.51 2.55
C ARG A 37 -4.87 -6.53 3.25
N HIS A 38 -3.77 -6.73 2.52
CA HIS A 38 -2.41 -6.62 3.08
C HIS A 38 -2.05 -5.19 3.46
N TYR A 39 -2.31 -4.25 2.54
CA TYR A 39 -1.87 -2.85 2.63
C TYR A 39 -2.38 -2.14 3.88
N TYR A 40 -3.64 -2.38 4.24
CA TYR A 40 -4.28 -1.77 5.40
C TYR A 40 -4.42 -2.71 6.61
N ALA A 41 -3.84 -3.92 6.57
CA ALA A 41 -3.96 -4.92 7.63
C ALA A 41 -3.49 -4.40 9.00
N SER A 42 -2.32 -3.75 9.01
CA SER A 42 -1.63 -3.28 10.22
C SER A 42 -2.02 -1.85 10.64
N VAL A 43 -2.73 -1.11 9.79
CA VAL A 43 -3.10 0.29 10.03
C VAL A 43 -4.24 0.36 11.04
N ALA A 44 -4.20 1.29 11.99
CA ALA A 44 -5.30 1.44 12.95
C ALA A 44 -6.59 1.89 12.22
N LEU A 45 -7.74 1.37 12.67
CA LEU A 45 -9.01 1.73 12.03
C LEU A 45 -9.31 3.22 12.12
N ASP A 46 -8.94 3.84 13.24
CA ASP A 46 -9.16 5.27 13.46
C ASP A 46 -8.40 6.10 12.41
N ASP A 47 -7.13 5.77 12.11
CA ASP A 47 -6.34 6.43 11.07
C ASP A 47 -6.97 6.34 9.68
N LEU A 48 -7.62 5.22 9.38
CA LEU A 48 -8.35 5.03 8.13
C LEU A 48 -9.68 5.78 8.12
N ALA A 49 -10.40 5.79 9.24
CA ALA A 49 -11.72 6.41 9.37
C ALA A 49 -11.68 7.94 9.26
N PHE A 50 -10.54 8.57 9.57
CA PHE A 50 -10.35 10.02 9.40
C PHE A 50 -10.13 10.45 7.94
N ARG A 51 -9.96 9.49 7.01
CA ARG A 51 -9.66 9.76 5.60
C ARG A 51 -10.88 9.57 4.73
N HIS A 52 -10.97 10.37 3.67
CA HIS A 52 -11.97 10.10 2.64
C HIS A 52 -11.65 8.80 1.91
N ILE A 53 -12.69 8.03 1.61
CA ILE A 53 -12.57 6.75 0.89
C ILE A 53 -11.86 6.91 -0.47
N SER A 54 -12.08 8.04 -1.15
CA SER A 54 -11.43 8.38 -2.41
C SER A 54 -9.92 8.55 -2.26
N ASP A 55 -9.45 9.11 -1.15
CA ASP A 55 -8.03 9.32 -0.89
C ASP A 55 -7.34 8.01 -0.48
N LEU A 56 -8.02 7.17 0.31
CA LEU A 56 -7.55 5.81 0.61
C LEU A 56 -7.42 4.95 -0.65
N PHE A 57 -8.42 5.04 -1.54
CA PHE A 57 -8.41 4.35 -2.82
C PHE A 57 -7.32 4.90 -3.75
N GLY A 58 -7.17 6.23 -3.82
CA GLY A 58 -6.12 6.86 -4.60
C GLY A 58 -4.72 6.47 -4.14
N ALA A 59 -4.46 6.54 -2.83
CA ALA A 59 -3.17 6.15 -2.26
C ALA A 59 -2.79 4.70 -2.58
N ILE A 60 -3.73 3.75 -2.46
CA ILE A 60 -3.42 2.35 -2.74
C ILE A 60 -3.22 2.09 -4.24
N VAL A 61 -4.03 2.69 -5.12
CA VAL A 61 -3.84 2.57 -6.58
C VAL A 61 -2.50 3.16 -6.98
N SER A 62 -2.20 4.34 -6.46
CA SER A 62 -0.95 5.05 -6.70
C SER A 62 0.27 4.21 -6.34
N HIS A 63 0.26 3.60 -5.15
CA HIS A 63 1.35 2.74 -4.73
C HIS A 63 1.39 1.42 -5.53
N TRP A 64 0.23 0.86 -5.86
CA TRP A 64 0.13 -0.33 -6.70
C TRP A 64 0.80 -0.12 -8.07
N GLU A 65 0.67 1.05 -8.69
CA GLU A 65 1.31 1.35 -9.98
C GLU A 65 2.83 1.16 -9.95
N ILE A 66 3.52 1.59 -8.89
CA ILE A 66 4.99 1.46 -8.80
C ILE A 66 5.43 0.03 -8.46
N ILE A 67 4.54 -0.77 -7.84
CA ILE A 67 4.78 -2.17 -7.47
C ILE A 67 4.49 -3.10 -8.64
N TYR A 68 3.46 -2.80 -9.44
CA TYR A 68 2.84 -3.73 -10.38
C TYR A 68 3.83 -4.34 -11.37
N GLN A 69 4.79 -3.56 -11.86
CA GLN A 69 5.81 -4.00 -12.83
C GLN A 69 7.25 -3.81 -12.32
N ARG A 70 7.46 -3.84 -11.00
CA ARG A 70 8.80 -3.79 -10.40
C ARG A 70 9.59 -5.07 -10.68
N GLU A 71 10.84 -4.92 -11.10
CA GLU A 71 11.77 -6.05 -11.22
C GLU A 71 12.22 -6.52 -9.81
N PRO A 72 12.27 -7.85 -9.56
CA PRO A 72 12.78 -8.38 -8.29
C PRO A 72 14.22 -7.91 -8.00
N GLY A 73 14.53 -7.59 -6.75
CA GLY A 73 15.84 -7.03 -6.37
C GLY A 73 16.00 -5.53 -6.63
N GLN A 74 15.08 -4.89 -7.35
CA GLN A 74 15.10 -3.44 -7.56
C GLN A 74 14.25 -2.71 -6.52
N THR A 75 14.67 -1.49 -6.17
CA THR A 75 13.86 -0.59 -5.33
C THR A 75 13.19 0.44 -6.22
N HIS A 76 11.87 0.56 -6.15
CA HIS A 76 11.16 1.71 -6.71
C HIS A 76 10.79 2.66 -5.58
N LEU A 77 11.02 3.96 -5.80
CA LEU A 77 10.72 5.01 -4.83
C LEU A 77 10.13 6.22 -5.56
N ARG A 78 9.05 6.78 -5.00
CA ARG A 78 8.42 8.01 -5.47
C ARG A 78 8.19 8.95 -4.29
N ILE A 79 8.53 10.23 -4.48
CA ILE A 79 8.28 11.30 -3.50
C ILE A 79 7.53 12.42 -4.20
N TYR A 80 6.35 12.78 -3.69
CA TYR A 80 5.48 13.75 -4.35
C TYR A 80 4.37 14.26 -3.42
N ASN A 81 3.72 15.35 -3.84
CA ASN A 81 2.53 15.90 -3.20
C ASN A 81 1.32 15.54 -4.07
N PRO A 82 0.43 14.64 -3.64
CA PRO A 82 -0.73 14.26 -4.43
C PRO A 82 -1.73 15.42 -4.52
N GLU A 83 -2.18 15.70 -5.74
CA GLU A 83 -3.15 16.74 -6.06
C GLU A 83 -4.37 16.12 -6.76
N LEU A 84 -5.58 16.49 -6.34
CA LEU A 84 -6.81 15.88 -6.82
C LEU A 84 -6.95 15.94 -8.36
N GLU A 85 -6.55 17.06 -8.97
CA GLU A 85 -6.66 17.27 -10.42
C GLU A 85 -5.69 16.39 -11.23
N LYS A 86 -4.52 16.08 -10.68
CA LYS A 86 -3.43 15.37 -11.36
C LYS A 86 -3.45 13.88 -11.05
N ASP A 87 -3.58 13.55 -9.78
CA ASP A 87 -3.39 12.19 -9.25
C ASP A 87 -4.74 11.51 -8.93
N GLY A 88 -5.85 12.27 -8.95
CA GLY A 88 -7.18 11.75 -8.64
C GLY A 88 -7.44 11.53 -7.15
N TRP A 89 -6.49 11.96 -6.31
CA TRP A 89 -6.56 11.97 -4.85
C TRP A 89 -5.66 13.06 -4.27
N GLN A 90 -5.82 13.37 -2.99
CA GLN A 90 -5.02 14.40 -2.34
C GLN A 90 -4.59 14.01 -0.93
N SER A 91 -3.55 14.68 -0.45
CA SER A 91 -3.10 14.63 0.94
C SER A 91 -2.63 16.02 1.35
N THR A 92 -2.64 16.32 2.65
CA THR A 92 -2.02 17.54 3.19
C THR A 92 -0.51 17.39 3.40
N HIS A 93 0.03 16.18 3.19
CA HIS A 93 1.43 15.81 3.42
C HIS A 93 2.19 15.58 2.11
N THR A 94 3.51 15.45 2.20
CA THR A 94 4.33 14.84 1.15
C THR A 94 4.34 13.33 1.35
N ILE A 95 4.18 12.60 0.26
CA ILE A 95 4.10 11.15 0.24
C ILE A 95 5.44 10.59 -0.21
N ILE A 96 5.95 9.59 0.52
CA ILE A 96 7.02 8.71 0.10
C ILE A 96 6.43 7.31 -0.08
N GLU A 97 6.44 6.80 -1.31
CA GLU A 97 6.07 5.42 -1.63
C GLU A 97 7.34 4.65 -1.97
N ILE A 98 7.48 3.46 -1.39
CA ILE A 98 8.65 2.60 -1.57
C ILE A 98 8.14 1.18 -1.83
N ALA A 99 8.56 0.62 -2.96
CA ALA A 99 8.38 -0.79 -3.28
C ALA A 99 9.76 -1.46 -3.26
N HIS A 100 9.92 -2.40 -2.33
CA HIS A 100 11.18 -3.11 -2.08
C HIS A 100 10.89 -4.59 -1.81
N ASP A 101 11.91 -5.44 -1.95
CA ASP A 101 11.83 -6.83 -1.47
C ASP A 101 11.73 -6.87 0.07
N ASP A 102 10.93 -7.77 0.63
CA ASP A 102 10.77 -7.80 2.08
C ASP A 102 12.05 -8.27 2.77
N MET A 103 12.54 -7.49 3.75
CA MET A 103 13.73 -7.81 4.51
C MET A 103 13.69 -7.22 5.93
N PRO A 104 14.42 -7.81 6.89
CA PRO A 104 14.45 -7.30 8.27
C PRO A 104 14.91 -5.83 8.35
N PHE A 105 14.34 -5.09 9.30
CA PHE A 105 14.72 -3.71 9.66
C PHE A 105 14.48 -2.65 8.58
N LEU A 106 13.74 -2.94 7.52
CA LEU A 106 13.50 -1.99 6.43
C LEU A 106 12.82 -0.70 6.92
N VAL A 107 11.69 -0.84 7.63
CA VAL A 107 10.94 0.29 8.20
C VAL A 107 11.78 1.07 9.20
N ASP A 108 12.44 0.36 10.14
CA ASP A 108 13.29 0.98 11.16
C ASP A 108 14.44 1.78 10.54
N SER A 109 15.06 1.26 9.49
CA SER A 109 16.17 1.92 8.79
C SER A 109 15.72 3.20 8.09
N ILE A 110 14.54 3.17 7.44
CA ILE A 110 13.97 4.34 6.79
C ILE A 110 13.60 5.40 7.82
N GLN A 111 12.94 5.01 8.91
CA GLN A 111 12.60 5.92 10.00
C GLN A 111 13.85 6.56 10.62
N ASN A 112 14.90 5.78 10.84
CA ASN A 112 16.16 6.29 11.37
C ASN A 112 16.80 7.30 10.41
N GLU A 113 16.76 7.06 9.10
CA GLU A 113 17.26 8.01 8.11
C GLU A 113 16.45 9.32 8.07
N LEU A 114 15.11 9.24 8.11
CA LEU A 114 14.24 10.40 8.16
C LEU A 114 14.50 11.22 9.44
N ASN A 115 14.58 10.56 10.58
CA ASN A 115 14.90 11.18 11.86
C ASN A 115 16.29 11.84 11.85
N ARG A 116 17.31 11.18 11.27
CA ARG A 116 18.66 11.75 11.14
C ARG A 116 18.68 13.03 10.32
N ARG A 117 17.77 13.16 9.36
CA ARG A 117 17.58 14.37 8.53
C ARG A 117 16.67 15.40 9.19
N GLY A 118 16.12 15.13 10.36
CA GLY A 118 15.15 16.00 11.03
C GLY A 118 13.81 16.08 10.31
N ILE A 119 13.44 15.06 9.53
CA ILE A 119 12.16 15.01 8.82
C ILE A 119 11.13 14.33 9.72
N THR A 120 10.10 15.08 10.11
CA THR A 120 8.98 14.54 10.88
C THR A 120 8.18 13.57 10.02
N THR A 121 7.94 12.38 10.55
CA THR A 121 7.03 11.41 9.95
C THR A 121 5.69 11.46 10.67
N HIS A 122 4.60 11.66 9.93
CA HIS A 122 3.25 11.66 10.46
C HIS A 122 2.66 10.27 10.50
N ILE A 123 2.75 9.56 9.37
CA ILE A 123 2.10 8.26 9.19
C ILE A 123 3.02 7.35 8.40
N ILE A 124 3.08 6.08 8.80
CA ILE A 124 3.71 5.00 8.05
C ILE A 124 2.72 3.85 7.92
N PHE A 125 2.39 3.50 6.68
CA PHE A 125 1.76 2.23 6.35
C PHE A 125 2.80 1.30 5.77
N HIS A 126 2.87 0.09 6.30
CA HIS A 126 3.77 -0.92 5.78
C HIS A 126 3.05 -2.26 5.70
N ALA A 127 3.22 -2.92 4.56
CA ALA A 127 2.72 -4.27 4.32
C ALA A 127 3.90 -5.20 4.07
N GLY A 128 4.67 -5.50 5.12
CA GLY A 128 5.74 -6.50 5.02
C GLY A 128 5.18 -7.88 4.73
N GLY A 129 5.90 -8.67 3.94
CA GLY A 129 5.55 -10.07 3.67
C GLY A 129 4.48 -10.28 2.60
N VAL A 130 4.22 -9.30 1.74
CA VAL A 130 3.24 -9.44 0.65
C VAL A 130 3.79 -10.42 -0.37
N LYS A 131 3.18 -11.60 -0.43
CA LYS A 131 3.59 -12.66 -1.34
C LYS A 131 2.97 -12.46 -2.71
N VAL A 132 3.81 -12.35 -3.74
CA VAL A 132 3.37 -12.15 -5.12
C VAL A 132 4.00 -13.13 -6.09
N LYS A 133 3.30 -13.39 -7.20
CA LYS A 133 3.83 -14.06 -8.38
C LYS A 133 3.87 -13.07 -9.53
N ARG A 134 5.00 -13.03 -10.23
CA ARG A 134 5.22 -12.19 -11.42
C ARG A 134 5.38 -13.04 -12.66
N ASP A 135 5.04 -12.49 -13.82
CA ASP A 135 5.33 -13.09 -15.12
C ASP A 135 6.74 -12.73 -15.61
N ALA A 136 7.06 -13.10 -16.86
CA ALA A 136 8.35 -12.82 -17.48
C ALA A 136 8.59 -11.33 -17.80
N GLU A 137 7.55 -10.49 -17.79
CA GLU A 137 7.63 -9.03 -17.93
C GLU A 137 7.64 -8.31 -16.57
N HIS A 138 7.79 -9.08 -15.50
CA HIS A 138 7.73 -8.65 -14.10
C HIS A 138 6.37 -8.10 -13.65
N LYS A 139 5.29 -8.30 -14.42
CA LYS A 139 3.95 -7.89 -13.99
C LYS A 139 3.42 -8.85 -12.93
N ILE A 140 2.79 -8.31 -11.89
CA ILE A 140 2.11 -9.15 -10.90
C ILE A 140 0.92 -9.82 -11.56
N VAL A 141 0.90 -11.16 -11.52
CA VAL A 141 -0.21 -12.00 -11.98
C VAL A 141 -0.98 -12.64 -10.84
N GLN A 142 -0.43 -12.59 -9.62
CA GLN A 142 -1.11 -13.10 -8.43
C GLN A 142 -0.58 -12.42 -7.16
N VAL A 143 -1.49 -11.99 -6.30
CA VAL A 143 -1.21 -11.66 -4.89
C VAL A 143 -1.76 -12.81 -4.04
N PHE A 144 -0.94 -13.39 -3.18
CA PHE A 144 -1.39 -14.49 -2.32
C PHE A 144 -2.01 -13.95 -1.03
N PRO A 145 -3.01 -14.65 -0.45
CA PRO A 145 -3.59 -14.26 0.83
C PRO A 145 -2.55 -14.18 1.95
N MET A 146 -2.84 -13.36 2.95
CA MET A 146 -2.05 -13.26 4.19
C MET A 146 -1.83 -14.64 4.82
N GLY A 147 -0.60 -14.88 5.29
CA GLY A 147 -0.23 -16.16 5.92
C GLY A 147 -0.06 -17.34 4.96
N SER A 148 -0.10 -17.14 3.64
CA SER A 148 0.12 -18.21 2.68
C SER A 148 1.56 -18.77 2.77
N ASN A 149 1.71 -20.10 2.74
CA ASN A 149 3.00 -20.79 2.78
C ASN A 149 3.53 -21.18 1.40
N LYS A 150 3.18 -20.41 0.36
CA LYS A 150 3.70 -20.63 -0.98
C LYS A 150 5.21 -20.42 -0.99
N LYS A 151 5.92 -21.32 -1.69
CA LYS A 151 7.39 -21.34 -1.82
C LYS A 151 7.87 -20.76 -3.15
N ASP A 152 7.01 -20.78 -4.17
CA ASP A 152 7.27 -20.22 -5.51
C ASP A 152 6.62 -18.84 -5.61
N CYS A 153 7.08 -17.91 -4.76
CA CYS A 153 6.61 -16.52 -4.72
C CYS A 153 7.70 -15.61 -4.15
N LEU A 154 7.65 -14.34 -4.54
CA LEU A 154 8.49 -13.29 -3.98
C LEU A 154 7.78 -12.67 -2.78
N SER A 155 8.56 -12.20 -1.81
CA SER A 155 8.08 -11.46 -0.65
C SER A 155 8.44 -10.00 -0.83
N GLU A 156 7.45 -9.11 -0.81
CA GLU A 156 7.63 -7.68 -1.04
C GLU A 156 7.12 -6.87 0.14
N ALA A 157 7.70 -5.67 0.31
CA ALA A 157 7.36 -4.72 1.35
C ALA A 157 7.04 -3.36 0.73
N PRO A 158 5.77 -3.10 0.37
CA PRO A 158 5.25 -1.77 0.14
C PRO A 158 5.32 -0.95 1.43
N ILE A 159 5.92 0.24 1.36
CA ILE A 159 6.00 1.19 2.46
C ILE A 159 5.53 2.55 1.96
N PHE A 160 4.55 3.12 2.65
CA PHE A 160 3.97 4.42 2.38
C PHE A 160 4.18 5.30 3.60
N ILE A 161 4.70 6.50 3.39
CA ILE A 161 5.08 7.42 4.46
C ILE A 161 4.52 8.81 4.15
N GLU A 162 3.92 9.43 5.15
CA GLU A 162 3.55 10.85 5.12
C GLU A 162 4.55 11.65 5.95
N ILE A 163 5.13 12.68 5.33
CA ILE A 163 6.05 13.62 5.99
C ILE A 163 5.55 15.06 5.83
N ASP A 164 6.14 15.97 6.60
CA ASP A 164 5.93 17.42 6.42
C ASP A 164 6.22 17.85 4.97
N ARG A 165 5.41 18.77 4.46
CA ARG A 165 5.63 19.45 3.17
C ARG A 165 6.69 20.54 3.27
#